data_AF-A0A368TL48-F1
#
_entry.id   AF-A0A368TL48-F1
#
_cell.length_a   1.000
_cell.length_b   1.000
_cell.length_c   1.000
_cell.angle_alpha   90.00
_cell.angle_beta   90.00
_cell.angle_gamma   90.00
#
_symmetry.space_group_name_H-M   'P 1'
#
loop_
_entity.id
_entity.type
_entity.pdbx_description
1 polymer ?
#
loop_
_entity_poly.entity_id
_entity_poly.type
_entity_poly.pdbx_seq_one_letter_code
_entity_poly.pdbx_strand_id
1 'polypeptide(L)'
;MVTHIITTTVTYKDHIYQLIVKVEDDAKGAVPYVVSSDDTGTERNTFELTKDVYSYAGKLPGSTDVRIYVVANKDVWNDGAGLTDVSGGYETELTERDGSIATTKIWGATLTESDYDIVVDTNRNGEWNTGEPIDNEVDVGFTAVPEFTTIAIPVAAVLGFVFLMSRRSRHSRRRN
;
A
#
# COMPACT_ATOMS: atom_id res chain seq x y z
N MET A 1 -7.04 3.01 -25.71
CA MET A 1 -8.41 3.19 -26.23
C MET A 1 -8.55 2.37 -27.49
N VAL A 2 -9.41 1.35 -27.49
CA VAL A 2 -9.69 0.53 -28.68
C VAL A 2 -11.11 0.85 -29.12
N THR A 3 -11.26 1.35 -30.35
CA THR A 3 -12.57 1.63 -30.92
C THR A 3 -13.01 0.44 -31.77
N HIS A 4 -14.12 -0.19 -31.39
CA HIS A 4 -14.76 -1.22 -32.20
C HIS A 4 -15.91 -0.61 -32.99
N ILE A 5 -15.90 -0.83 -34.31
CA ILE A 5 -16.98 -0.40 -35.19
C ILE A 5 -17.80 -1.64 -35.55
N ILE A 6 -19.05 -1.65 -35.09
CA ILE A 6 -20.02 -2.68 -35.47
C ILE A 6 -20.95 -2.07 -36.51
N THR A 7 -20.95 -2.62 -37.71
CA THR A 7 -21.87 -2.23 -38.78
C THR A 7 -22.94 -3.30 -38.93
N THR A 8 -24.20 -2.92 -38.78
CA THR A 8 -25.32 -3.81 -39.11
C THR A 8 -26.23 -3.16 -40.13
N THR A 9 -26.87 -3.99 -40.95
CA THR A 9 -27.79 -3.54 -41.99
C THR A 9 -29.23 -3.80 -41.55
N VAL A 10 -30.07 -2.78 -41.58
CA VAL A 10 -31.49 -2.87 -41.22
C VAL A 10 -32.33 -2.59 -42.45
N THR A 11 -33.29 -3.45 -42.76
CA THR A 11 -34.25 -3.24 -43.86
C THR A 11 -35.60 -2.81 -43.30
N TYR A 12 -36.16 -1.70 -43.79
CA TYR A 12 -37.47 -1.20 -43.42
C TYR A 12 -38.19 -0.59 -44.64
N LYS A 13 -39.40 -1.09 -44.94
CA LYS A 13 -40.22 -0.67 -46.10
C LYS A 13 -39.40 -0.62 -47.40
N ASP A 14 -38.74 -1.72 -47.74
CA ASP A 14 -37.92 -1.88 -48.95
C ASP A 14 -36.72 -0.91 -49.08
N HIS A 15 -36.37 -0.21 -48.00
CA HIS A 15 -35.15 0.59 -47.89
C HIS A 15 -34.13 -0.09 -46.99
N ILE A 16 -32.85 0.02 -47.37
CA ILE A 16 -31.70 -0.51 -46.65
C ILE A 16 -31.00 0.63 -45.91
N TYR A 17 -30.82 0.48 -44.61
CA TYR A 17 -30.11 1.42 -43.74
C TYR A 17 -28.87 0.75 -43.14
N GLN A 18 -27.77 1.50 -43.06
CA GLN A 18 -26.62 1.10 -42.25
C GLN A 18 -26.72 1.74 -40.87
N LEU A 19 -26.73 0.89 -39.84
CA LEU A 19 -26.54 1.32 -38.46
C LEU A 19 -25.07 1.11 -38.10
N ILE A 20 -24.40 2.21 -37.78
CA ILE A 20 -23.02 2.22 -37.32
C ILE A 20 -23.06 2.42 -35.81
N VAL A 21 -22.73 1.38 -35.06
CA VAL A 21 -22.54 1.46 -33.61
C VAL A 21 -21.05 1.59 -33.35
N LYS A 22 -20.65 2.73 -32.78
CA LYS A 22 -19.32 2.90 -32.23
C LYS A 22 -19.35 2.41 -30.79
N VAL A 23 -18.62 1.32 -30.53
CA VAL A 23 -18.38 0.86 -29.16
C VAL A 23 -16.98 1.34 -28.80
N GLU A 24 -16.93 2.31 -27.91
CA GLU A 24 -15.69 2.72 -27.26
C GLU A 24 -15.55 1.81 -26.05
N ASP A 25 -14.73 0.76 -26.20
CA ASP A 25 -14.20 0.11 -25.00
C ASP A 25 -13.22 1.11 -24.42
N ASP A 26 -13.63 1.73 -23.31
CA ASP A 26 -12.70 1.94 -22.23
C ASP A 26 -12.19 0.56 -21.86
N ALA A 27 -11.15 0.12 -22.56
CA ALA A 27 -10.10 -0.66 -21.94
C ALA A 27 -9.57 0.24 -20.82
N LYS A 28 -10.35 0.38 -19.74
CA LYS A 28 -9.90 0.76 -18.43
C LYS A 28 -9.01 -0.40 -18.05
N GLY A 29 -7.79 -0.37 -18.59
CA GLY A 29 -6.69 -1.21 -18.18
C GLY A 29 -6.74 -1.21 -16.68
N ALA A 30 -6.69 -2.41 -16.10
CA ALA A 30 -6.86 -2.55 -14.68
C ALA A 30 -5.94 -1.52 -13.97
N VAL A 31 -6.48 -0.78 -13.01
CA VAL A 31 -5.80 0.37 -12.40
C VAL A 31 -4.44 -0.11 -11.86
N PRO A 32 -3.31 0.53 -12.25
CA PRO A 32 -2.00 0.26 -11.69
C PRO A 32 -2.05 0.29 -10.16
N TYR A 33 -1.26 -0.55 -9.50
CA TYR A 33 -1.15 -0.55 -8.06
C TYR A 33 0.29 -0.80 -7.62
N VAL A 34 0.59 -0.36 -6.41
CA VAL A 34 1.76 -0.72 -5.62
C VAL A 34 1.27 -1.05 -4.22
N VAL A 35 1.90 -2.01 -3.55
CA VAL A 35 1.50 -2.49 -2.23
C VAL A 35 2.72 -2.66 -1.35
N SER A 36 2.69 -2.08 -0.14
CA SER A 36 3.69 -2.34 0.90
C SER A 36 3.59 -3.78 1.45
N SER A 37 4.74 -4.41 1.69
CA SER A 37 4.82 -5.84 2.04
C SER A 37 6.03 -6.19 2.90
N ASP A 38 6.00 -7.40 3.48
CA ASP A 38 7.18 -8.05 4.05
C ASP A 38 8.04 -8.76 2.98
N ASP A 39 9.17 -9.34 3.40
CA ASP A 39 10.13 -10.03 2.54
C ASP A 39 9.55 -11.26 1.80
N THR A 40 8.39 -11.75 2.24
CA THR A 40 7.66 -12.84 1.59
C THR A 40 6.63 -12.36 0.58
N GLY A 41 6.45 -11.05 0.44
CA GLY A 41 5.42 -10.44 -0.41
C GLY A 41 4.02 -10.46 0.22
N THR A 42 3.90 -10.67 1.53
CA THR A 42 2.62 -10.51 2.22
C THR A 42 2.39 -9.02 2.49
N GLU A 43 1.22 -8.50 2.14
CA GLU A 43 0.84 -7.10 2.41
C GLU A 43 0.99 -6.74 3.89
N ARG A 44 1.57 -5.56 4.15
CA ARG A 44 1.80 -5.02 5.49
C ARG A 44 1.68 -3.50 5.48
N ASN A 45 0.79 -2.96 6.31
CA ASN A 45 0.57 -1.51 6.42
C ASN A 45 1.15 -0.94 7.73
N THR A 46 1.87 -1.77 8.50
CA THR A 46 2.54 -1.36 9.74
C THR A 46 3.85 -2.10 9.90
N PHE A 47 4.94 -1.36 10.10
CA PHE A 47 6.29 -1.88 10.25
C PHE A 47 6.92 -1.44 11.55
N GLU A 48 7.66 -2.34 12.21
CA GLU A 48 8.52 -1.96 13.32
C GLU A 48 9.76 -1.23 12.77
N LEU A 49 10.32 -0.26 13.52
CA LEU A 49 11.49 0.53 13.06
C LEU A 49 12.73 -0.31 12.74
N THR A 50 12.77 -1.56 13.19
CA THR A 50 13.89 -2.50 12.99
C THR A 50 13.67 -3.44 11.81
N LYS A 51 12.58 -3.29 11.06
CA LYS A 51 12.23 -4.13 9.91
C LYS A 51 12.49 -3.40 8.60
N ASP A 52 12.88 -4.17 7.60
CA ASP A 52 12.93 -3.71 6.21
C ASP A 52 11.50 -3.63 5.65
N VAL A 53 11.29 -2.70 4.72
CA VAL A 53 10.03 -2.55 3.95
C VAL A 53 10.26 -3.05 2.54
N TYR A 54 9.34 -3.88 2.06
CA TYR A 54 9.30 -4.37 0.69
C TYR A 54 8.05 -3.86 -0.01
N SER A 55 8.00 -3.92 -1.33
CA SER A 55 6.78 -3.71 -2.09
C SER A 55 6.70 -4.60 -3.31
N TYR A 56 5.49 -4.77 -3.81
CA TYR A 56 5.23 -5.32 -5.14
C TYR A 56 4.24 -4.42 -5.87
N ALA A 57 4.24 -4.49 -7.20
CA ALA A 57 3.38 -3.65 -8.02
C ALA A 57 2.84 -4.44 -9.23
N GLY A 58 1.80 -3.92 -9.85
CA GLY A 58 1.18 -4.58 -11.00
C GLY A 58 0.35 -3.66 -11.88
N LYS A 59 0.07 -4.18 -13.09
CA LYS A 59 -0.67 -3.49 -14.15
C LYS A 59 0.00 -2.18 -14.61
N LEU A 60 1.32 -2.12 -14.45
CA LEU A 60 2.15 -1.05 -14.98
C LEU A 60 2.35 -1.24 -16.50
N PRO A 61 2.90 -0.24 -17.21
CA PRO A 61 3.47 -0.48 -18.54
C PRO A 61 4.51 -1.59 -18.46
N GLY A 62 4.33 -2.66 -19.24
CA GLY A 62 5.24 -3.82 -19.23
C GLY A 62 6.57 -3.54 -19.92
N SER A 63 7.63 -4.24 -19.51
CA SER A 63 9.00 -4.07 -20.07
C SER A 63 9.48 -2.61 -20.05
N THR A 64 9.20 -1.91 -18.96
CA THR A 64 9.45 -0.48 -18.78
C THR A 64 10.26 -0.27 -17.50
N ASP A 65 11.32 0.53 -17.58
CA ASP A 65 12.04 0.98 -16.38
C ASP A 65 11.18 1.98 -15.61
N VAL A 66 11.01 1.74 -14.32
CA VAL A 66 10.29 2.64 -13.40
C VAL A 66 11.15 2.96 -12.18
N ARG A 67 10.73 3.97 -11.41
CA ARG A 67 11.33 4.28 -10.10
C ARG A 67 10.30 4.11 -9.00
N ILE A 68 10.72 3.50 -7.90
CA ILE A 68 9.88 3.29 -6.72
C ILE A 68 10.40 4.20 -5.62
N TYR A 69 9.57 5.14 -5.20
CA TYR A 69 9.87 6.09 -4.14
C TYR A 69 9.13 5.69 -2.86
N VAL A 70 9.80 5.85 -1.71
CA VAL A 70 9.10 6.00 -0.44
C VAL A 70 9.07 7.48 -0.11
N VAL A 71 7.89 8.01 0.16
CA VAL A 71 7.69 9.44 0.42
C VAL A 71 6.91 9.64 1.72
N ALA A 72 7.06 10.81 2.33
CA ALA A 72 6.18 11.19 3.43
C ALA A 72 4.72 11.22 2.95
N ASN A 73 3.81 10.68 3.77
CA ASN A 73 2.38 10.63 3.47
C ASN A 73 1.82 12.02 3.10
N LYS A 74 0.89 12.04 2.14
CA LYS A 74 0.16 13.26 1.75
C LYS A 74 -1.34 12.98 1.70
N ASP A 75 -2.11 13.79 2.41
CA ASP A 75 -3.58 13.74 2.36
C ASP A 75 -4.15 14.08 0.97
N VAL A 76 -3.38 14.78 0.13
CA VAL A 76 -3.79 15.19 -1.22
C VAL A 76 -2.60 15.12 -2.18
N TRP A 77 -2.77 14.31 -3.23
CA TRP A 77 -1.86 14.22 -4.36
C TRP A 77 -2.32 15.12 -5.52
N ASN A 78 -1.42 16.00 -5.96
CA ASN A 78 -1.67 16.90 -7.09
C ASN A 78 -0.73 16.52 -8.23
N ASP A 79 -1.26 16.53 -9.46
CA ASP A 79 -0.46 16.24 -10.65
C ASP A 79 0.76 17.17 -10.73
N GLY A 80 1.95 16.60 -10.94
CA GLY A 80 3.23 17.31 -10.91
C GLY A 80 3.82 17.51 -9.51
N ALA A 81 3.29 16.83 -8.47
CA ALA A 81 3.87 16.91 -7.14
C ALA A 81 5.25 16.24 -7.09
N GLY A 82 6.29 17.00 -6.76
CA GLY A 82 7.64 16.47 -6.64
C GLY A 82 7.76 15.32 -5.63
N LEU A 83 8.50 14.28 -6.03
CA LEU A 83 8.79 13.11 -5.22
C LEU A 83 10.13 13.30 -4.51
N THR A 84 10.10 13.32 -3.18
CA THR A 84 11.31 13.35 -2.34
C THR A 84 11.38 12.05 -1.57
N ASP A 85 12.35 11.21 -1.95
CA ASP A 85 12.57 9.93 -1.31
C ASP A 85 13.03 10.11 0.15
N VAL A 86 12.50 9.29 1.06
CA VAL A 86 12.86 9.28 2.48
C VAL A 86 13.55 7.97 2.92
N SER A 87 13.69 6.99 2.04
CA SER A 87 14.27 5.68 2.34
C SER A 87 15.78 5.57 2.06
N GLY A 88 16.38 6.64 1.56
CA GLY A 88 17.83 6.71 1.25
C GLY A 88 18.14 6.65 -0.24
N GLY A 89 17.11 6.73 -1.08
CA GLY A 89 17.17 6.64 -2.54
C GLY A 89 15.97 5.85 -3.05
N TYR A 90 15.49 6.23 -4.23
CA TYR A 90 14.49 5.42 -4.93
C TYR A 90 15.12 4.15 -5.48
N GLU A 91 14.30 3.10 -5.61
CA GLU A 91 14.69 1.89 -6.31
C GLU A 91 14.36 1.97 -7.80
N THR A 92 15.12 1.29 -8.64
CA THR A 92 14.87 1.21 -10.10
C THR A 92 14.59 -0.22 -10.49
N GLU A 93 13.41 -0.47 -11.04
CA GLU A 93 12.97 -1.80 -11.44
C GLU A 93 12.54 -1.81 -12.90
N LEU A 94 12.79 -2.94 -13.57
CA LEU A 94 12.26 -3.22 -14.90
C LEU A 94 10.98 -4.02 -14.74
N THR A 95 9.85 -3.48 -15.19
CA THR A 95 8.58 -4.22 -15.13
C THR A 95 8.63 -5.45 -16.03
N GLU A 96 8.01 -6.53 -15.57
CA GLU A 96 7.80 -7.72 -16.38
C GLU A 96 6.91 -7.42 -17.59
N ARG A 97 6.83 -8.36 -18.54
CA ARG A 97 6.02 -8.17 -19.76
C ARG A 97 4.54 -7.91 -19.45
N ASP A 98 4.04 -8.43 -18.34
CA ASP A 98 2.66 -8.23 -17.88
C ASP A 98 2.47 -6.97 -17.01
N GLY A 99 3.53 -6.19 -16.80
CA GLY A 99 3.49 -4.97 -15.98
C GLY A 99 3.61 -5.22 -14.48
N SER A 100 4.04 -6.41 -14.06
CA SER A 100 4.32 -6.71 -12.66
C SER A 100 5.75 -6.32 -12.23
N ILE A 101 5.91 -6.03 -10.95
CA ILE A 101 7.19 -5.92 -10.26
C ILE A 101 7.15 -6.93 -9.11
N ALA A 102 8.16 -7.79 -9.05
CA ALA A 102 8.30 -8.77 -7.97
C ALA A 102 8.58 -8.07 -6.63
N THR A 103 8.42 -8.80 -5.53
CA THR A 103 8.73 -8.27 -4.18
C THR A 103 10.15 -7.70 -4.13
N THR A 104 10.24 -6.39 -3.95
CA THR A 104 11.46 -5.59 -4.01
C THR A 104 11.64 -4.88 -2.68
N LYS A 105 12.84 -4.91 -2.12
CA LYS A 105 13.14 -4.15 -0.90
C LYS A 105 13.26 -2.67 -1.26
N ILE A 106 12.46 -1.82 -0.62
CA ILE A 106 12.39 -0.38 -0.92
C ILE A 106 12.89 0.51 0.22
N TRP A 107 13.05 -0.05 1.42
CA TRP A 107 13.65 0.64 2.55
C TRP A 107 14.31 -0.36 3.49
N GLY A 108 15.63 -0.24 3.68
CA GLY A 108 16.34 -0.97 4.72
C GLY A 108 16.17 -0.33 6.10
N ALA A 109 16.02 -1.13 7.15
CA ALA A 109 16.09 -0.66 8.53
C ALA A 109 17.41 0.09 8.79
N THR A 110 17.47 1.09 9.69
CA THR A 110 16.43 1.54 10.64
C THR A 110 15.48 2.56 10.04
N LEU A 111 14.16 2.32 10.19
CA LEU A 111 13.12 3.24 9.72
C LEU A 111 12.99 4.45 10.65
N THR A 112 12.47 5.55 10.12
CA THR A 112 12.02 6.69 10.94
C THR A 112 10.55 6.52 11.28
N GLU A 113 10.15 6.86 12.51
CA GLU A 113 8.74 6.79 12.93
C GLU A 113 7.92 7.86 12.19
N SER A 114 7.00 7.43 11.32
CA SER A 114 6.07 8.29 10.59
C SER A 114 5.07 7.48 9.74
N ASP A 115 4.24 8.22 9.00
CA ASP A 115 3.34 7.72 7.96
C ASP A 115 3.94 8.01 6.57
N TYR A 116 3.83 7.03 5.68
CA TYR A 116 4.47 7.03 4.38
C TYR A 116 3.55 6.53 3.28
N ASP A 117 3.84 6.98 2.06
CA ASP A 117 3.28 6.42 0.83
C ASP A 117 4.40 5.80 -0.03
N ILE A 118 4.02 4.85 -0.87
CA ILE A 118 4.89 4.32 -1.93
C ILE A 118 4.35 4.82 -3.26
N VAL A 119 5.22 5.35 -4.12
CA VAL A 119 4.85 5.85 -5.45
C VAL A 119 5.71 5.16 -6.50
N VAL A 120 5.09 4.68 -7.58
CA VAL A 120 5.84 4.22 -8.77
C VAL A 120 5.80 5.31 -9.83
N ASP A 121 6.93 6.02 -9.97
CA ASP A 121 7.17 6.98 -11.06
C ASP A 121 7.48 6.20 -12.34
N THR A 122 6.47 6.07 -13.19
CA THR A 122 6.49 5.27 -14.41
C THR A 122 7.18 5.97 -15.57
N ASN A 123 7.26 7.30 -15.52
CA ASN A 123 7.85 8.11 -16.59
C ASN A 123 9.26 8.65 -16.24
N ARG A 124 9.69 8.49 -14.99
CA ARG A 124 11.00 8.82 -14.43
C ARG A 124 11.29 10.32 -14.39
N ASN A 125 10.28 11.17 -14.24
CA ASN A 125 10.44 12.62 -14.13
C ASN A 125 10.66 13.12 -12.68
N GLY A 126 10.50 12.26 -11.67
CA GLY A 126 10.63 12.65 -10.26
C GLY A 126 9.44 13.45 -9.71
N GLU A 127 8.30 13.41 -10.40
CA GLU A 127 7.03 14.01 -10.00
C GLU A 127 5.95 12.95 -10.06
N TRP A 128 4.96 13.00 -9.17
CA TRP A 128 3.78 12.15 -9.30
C TRP A 128 2.87 12.71 -10.38
N ASN A 129 2.46 11.84 -11.30
CA ASN A 129 1.48 12.14 -12.33
C ASN A 129 0.19 11.35 -12.17
N THR A 130 -0.92 11.95 -12.61
CA THR A 130 -2.23 11.30 -12.58
C THR A 130 -2.19 9.95 -13.30
N GLY A 131 -2.54 8.88 -12.58
CA GLY A 131 -2.55 7.51 -13.08
C GLY A 131 -1.32 6.69 -12.72
N GLU A 132 -0.30 7.30 -12.10
CA GLU A 132 0.79 6.58 -11.45
C GLU A 132 0.34 6.04 -10.11
N PRO A 133 0.67 4.77 -9.80
CA PRO A 133 0.14 4.13 -8.60
C PRO A 133 0.78 4.72 -7.35
N ILE A 134 -0.08 4.89 -6.35
CA ILE A 134 0.29 5.17 -4.98
C ILE A 134 -0.28 4.03 -4.13
N ASP A 135 0.45 3.61 -3.08
CA ASP A 135 0.03 2.52 -2.18
C ASP A 135 -1.40 2.75 -1.66
N ASN A 136 -1.69 3.99 -1.28
CA ASN A 136 -3.01 4.44 -0.92
C ASN A 136 -3.22 5.90 -1.33
N GLU A 137 -4.23 6.17 -2.16
CA GLU A 137 -4.51 7.52 -2.66
C GLU A 137 -5.34 8.38 -1.69
N VAL A 138 -5.98 7.76 -0.68
CA VAL A 138 -7.00 8.40 0.17
C VAL A 138 -6.55 8.51 1.63
N ASP A 139 -5.68 7.61 2.06
CA ASP A 139 -5.19 7.50 3.43
C ASP A 139 -3.72 7.07 3.39
N VAL A 140 -3.12 6.84 4.56
CA VAL A 140 -1.74 6.39 4.69
C VAL A 140 -1.51 5.07 3.94
N GLY A 141 -0.42 4.99 3.16
CA GLY A 141 0.08 3.74 2.60
C GLY A 141 0.55 2.76 3.70
N PHE A 142 1.57 3.14 4.45
CA PHE A 142 2.01 2.39 5.64
C PHE A 142 2.57 3.28 6.75
N THR A 143 2.52 2.76 7.99
CA THR A 143 3.08 3.42 9.18
C THR A 143 4.28 2.67 9.73
N ALA A 144 5.36 3.38 10.05
CA ALA A 144 6.49 2.84 10.81
C ALA A 144 6.35 3.21 12.31
N VAL A 145 6.33 2.21 13.19
CA VAL A 145 6.08 2.38 14.64
C VAL A 145 7.21 1.77 15.49
N PRO A 146 7.47 2.30 16.70
CA PRO A 146 8.39 1.67 17.65
C PRO A 146 7.93 0.27 18.06
N GLU A 147 8.87 -0.63 18.32
CA GLU A 147 8.56 -1.92 18.92
C GLU A 147 8.02 -1.72 20.34
N PHE A 148 6.78 -2.17 20.60
CA PHE A 148 6.27 -2.21 21.98
C PHE A 148 6.78 -3.49 22.65
N THR A 149 7.75 -3.37 23.55
CA THR A 149 8.08 -4.48 24.44
C THR A 149 6.87 -4.76 25.34
N THR A 150 6.16 -5.86 25.09
CA THR A 150 5.09 -6.30 25.98
C THR A 150 5.72 -6.65 27.32
N ILE A 151 5.62 -5.75 28.30
CA ILE A 151 6.04 -6.03 29.68
C ILE A 151 5.07 -7.07 30.20
N ALA A 152 5.50 -8.33 30.24
CA ALA A 152 4.79 -9.38 30.94
C ALA A 152 4.81 -9.04 32.44
N ILE A 153 3.82 -8.27 32.91
CA ILE A 153 3.54 -8.15 34.34
C ILE A 153 3.13 -9.55 34.77
N PRO A 154 3.93 -10.28 35.57
CA PRO A 154 3.52 -11.60 36.00
C PRO A 154 2.27 -11.42 36.85
N VAL A 155 1.14 -11.91 36.36
CA VAL A 155 -0.17 -11.93 37.05
C VAL A 155 -0.04 -12.50 38.47
N ALA A 156 1.00 -13.29 38.73
CA ALA A 156 1.40 -13.76 40.06
C ALA A 156 1.68 -12.62 41.08
N ALA A 157 2.19 -11.46 40.67
CA ALA A 157 2.42 -10.32 41.57
C ALA A 157 1.09 -9.69 42.02
N VAL A 158 0.12 -9.59 41.11
CA VAL A 158 -1.23 -9.05 41.40
C VAL A 158 -2.02 -10.04 42.27
N LEU A 159 -2.00 -11.34 41.94
CA LEU A 159 -2.63 -12.38 42.77
C LEU A 159 -1.94 -12.55 44.12
N GLY A 160 -0.60 -12.41 44.19
CA GLY A 160 0.18 -12.44 45.42
C GLY A 160 -0.18 -11.29 46.36
N PHE A 161 -0.39 -10.08 45.83
CA PHE A 161 -0.84 -8.92 46.61
C PHE A 161 -2.26 -9.12 47.16
N VAL A 162 -3.20 -9.63 46.35
CA VAL A 162 -4.58 -9.93 46.78
C VAL A 162 -4.60 -11.06 47.84
N PHE A 163 -3.79 -12.10 47.65
CA PHE A 163 -3.67 -13.21 48.59
C PHE A 163 -3.08 -12.75 49.93
N LEU A 164 -2.03 -11.91 49.92
CA LEU A 164 -1.42 -11.32 51.12
C LEU A 164 -2.40 -10.42 51.89
N MET A 165 -3.20 -9.61 51.19
CA MET A 165 -4.22 -8.77 51.82
C MET A 165 -5.36 -9.60 52.46
N SER A 166 -5.77 -10.70 51.82
CA SER A 166 -6.79 -11.60 52.37
C SER A 166 -6.34 -12.33 53.65
N ARG A 167 -5.03 -12.56 53.82
CA ARG A 167 -4.45 -13.23 55.00
C ARG A 167 -4.36 -12.32 56.21
N ARG A 168 -4.07 -11.02 56.04
CA ARG A 168 -4.04 -10.05 57.15
C ARG A 168 -5.41 -9.81 57.78
N SER A 169 -6.50 -9.85 57.00
CA SER A 169 -7.87 -9.63 57.51
C SER A 169 -8.36 -10.74 58.46
N ARG A 170 -7.82 -11.96 58.38
CA ARG A 170 -8.25 -13.07 59.26
C ARG A 170 -7.71 -12.99 60.69
N HIS A 171 -6.66 -12.21 60.95
CA HIS A 171 -6.09 -12.13 62.30
C HIS A 171 -6.82 -11.14 63.22
N SER A 172 -7.58 -10.19 62.66
CA SER A 172 -8.26 -9.15 63.46
C SER A 172 -9.64 -9.55 64.01
N ARG A 173 -10.15 -10.76 63.71
CA ARG A 173 -11.48 -11.23 64.17
C ARG A 173 -11.44 -12.24 65.32
N ARG A 174 -10.29 -12.43 65.99
CA ARG A 174 -10.13 -13.39 67.10
C ARG A 174 -9.85 -12.75 68.47
N ARG A 175 -10.07 -11.45 68.62
CA ARG A 175 -10.09 -10.77 69.92
C ARG A 175 -11.37 -9.94 70.02
N ASN A 176 -12.41 -10.57 70.55
CA ASN A 176 -13.46 -10.00 71.40
C ASN A 176 -14.21 -11.16 72.02
#